data_AF-A0A7L2VYA0-F1
#
_entry.id   AF-A0A7L2VYA0-F1
#
_cell.length_a   1.000
_cell.length_b   1.000
_cell.length_c   1.000
_cell.angle_alpha   90.00
_cell.angle_beta   90.00
_cell.angle_gamma   90.00
#
_symmetry.space_group_name_H-M   'P 1'
#
loop_
_entity.id
_entity.type
_entity.pdbx_description
1 polymer ?
#
loop_
_entity_poly.entity_id
_entity_poly.type
_entity_poly.pdbx_seq_one_letter_code
_entity_poly.pdbx_strand_id
1 'polypeptide(L)' 'ECACHPVISLHCPTVLRQELEELREESRRLDEDVKREEDAVPAPAYVTQLYYKISRIDWDYEAEPTHIKG' A
#
# COMPACT_ATOMS: atom_id res chain seq x y z
N GLU A 1 27.74 28.30 -15.93
CA GLU A 1 27.03 29.46 -15.35
C GLU A 1 25.57 29.40 -15.83
N CYS A 2 24.63 29.11 -14.94
CA CYS A 2 23.21 29.05 -15.29
C CYS A 2 22.61 30.45 -15.15
N ALA A 3 22.35 31.12 -16.28
CA ALA A 3 21.71 32.44 -16.29
C ALA A 3 20.18 32.27 -16.12
N CYS A 4 19.68 32.45 -14.90
CA CYS A 4 18.24 32.53 -14.63
C CYS A 4 17.78 33.99 -14.74
N HIS A 5 16.90 34.27 -15.71
CA HIS A 5 16.23 35.57 -15.87
C HIS A 5 15.22 35.84 -14.73
N PRO A 6 14.88 37.12 -14.43
CA PRO A 6 14.35 37.50 -13.11
C PRO A 6 12.85 37.23 -12.88
N VAL A 7 12.09 36.69 -13.85
CA VAL A 7 10.62 36.79 -13.81
C VAL A 7 9.90 35.46 -13.59
N ILE A 8 10.60 34.33 -13.60
CA ILE A 8 9.97 33.04 -13.29
C ILE A 8 10.86 32.33 -12.28
N SER A 9 10.33 32.17 -11.07
CA SER A 9 10.87 31.33 -10.01
C SER A 9 10.90 29.88 -10.51
N LEU A 10 11.89 29.57 -11.33
CA LEU A 10 12.15 28.23 -11.84
C LEU A 10 13.37 27.75 -11.09
N HIS A 11 13.11 26.85 -10.14
CA HIS A 11 14.12 25.98 -9.57
C HIS A 11 15.07 25.52 -10.68
N CYS A 12 16.37 25.61 -10.42
CA CYS A 12 17.41 25.28 -11.40
C CYS A 12 17.07 23.91 -12.04
N PRO A 13 17.15 23.76 -13.37
CA PRO A 13 16.79 22.52 -14.06
C PRO A 13 17.52 21.28 -13.52
N THR A 14 18.68 21.45 -12.90
CA THR A 14 19.44 20.38 -12.25
C THR A 14 18.80 19.93 -10.94
N VAL A 15 18.26 20.87 -10.14
CA VAL A 15 17.57 20.59 -8.87
C VAL A 15 16.30 19.82 -9.14
N LEU A 16 15.50 20.28 -10.12
CA LEU A 16 14.27 19.59 -10.52
C LEU A 16 14.51 18.18 -11.05
N ARG A 17 15.62 17.96 -11.77
CA ARG A 17 16.00 16.62 -12.23
C ARG A 17 16.39 15.70 -11.09
N GLN A 18 17.12 16.22 -10.10
CA GLN A 18 17.51 15.44 -8.93
C GLN A 18 16.29 15.05 -8.10
N GLU A 19 15.39 15.99 -7.83
CA GLU A 19 14.15 15.75 -7.09
C GLU A 19 13.23 14.73 -7.80
N LEU A 20 13.17 14.79 -9.14
CA LEU A 20 12.46 13.79 -9.94
C LEU A 20 13.06 12.39 -9.82
N GLU A 21 14.40 12.28 -9.77
CA GLU A 21 15.11 11.01 -9.62
C GLU A 21 14.84 10.41 -8.23
N GLU A 22 14.89 11.25 -7.18
CA GLU A 22 14.59 10.86 -5.80
C GLU A 22 13.14 10.34 -5.65
N LEU A 23 12.16 11.06 -6.23
CA LEU A 23 10.76 10.63 -6.22
C LEU A 23 10.53 9.33 -6.99
N ARG A 24 11.26 9.10 -8.09
CA ARG A 24 11.18 7.84 -8.85
C ARG A 24 11.74 6.67 -8.05
N GLU A 25 12.82 6.88 -7.33
CA GLU A 25 13.41 5.88 -6.45
C GLU A 25 12.46 5.54 -5.30
N GLU A 26 11.86 6.55 -4.66
CA GLU A 26 10.88 6.36 -3.59
C GLU A 26 9.64 5.59 -4.09
N SER A 27 9.10 5.97 -5.25
CA SER A 27 7.98 5.25 -5.88
C SER A 27 8.33 3.79 -6.14
N ARG A 28 9.53 3.50 -6.68
CA ARG A 28 9.96 2.12 -6.94
C ARG A 28 10.05 1.31 -5.65
N ARG A 29 10.58 1.90 -4.58
CA ARG A 29 10.65 1.24 -3.27
C ARG A 29 9.27 0.95 -2.69
N LEU A 30 8.34 1.90 -2.79
CA LEU A 30 6.96 1.71 -2.34
C LEU A 30 6.26 0.61 -3.14
N ASP A 31 6.43 0.56 -4.46
CA ASP A 31 5.87 -0.50 -5.30
C ASP A 31 6.43 -1.88 -4.92
N GLU A 32 7.72 -1.98 -4.62
CA GLU A 32 8.36 -3.21 -4.14
C GLU A 32 7.83 -3.66 -2.75
N ASP A 33 7.58 -2.71 -1.84
CA ASP A 33 7.04 -2.98 -0.51
C ASP A 33 5.57 -3.40 -0.57
N VAL A 34 4.73 -2.72 -1.36
CA VAL A 34 3.33 -3.09 -1.59
C VAL A 34 3.23 -4.49 -2.19
N LYS A 35 4.07 -4.79 -3.18
CA LYS A 35 4.10 -6.13 -3.80
C LYS A 35 4.51 -7.21 -2.79
N ARG A 36 5.45 -6.92 -1.90
CA ARG A 36 5.85 -7.83 -0.83
C ARG A 36 4.71 -8.08 0.18
N GLU A 37 3.92 -7.06 0.48
CA GLU A 37 2.73 -7.18 1.34
C GLU A 37 1.62 -7.98 0.67
N GLU A 38 1.40 -7.82 -0.65
CA GLU A 38 0.44 -8.61 -1.42
C GLU A 38 0.85 -10.09 -1.57
N ASP A 39 2.14 -10.37 -1.73
CA ASP A 39 2.68 -11.74 -1.82
C ASP A 39 2.63 -12.49 -0.47
N ALA A 40 2.46 -11.78 0.65
CA ALA A 40 2.15 -12.40 1.93
C ALA A 40 0.69 -12.86 1.94
N VAL A 41 0.42 -14.10 2.38
CA VAL A 41 -0.96 -14.55 2.61
C VAL A 41 -1.67 -13.49 3.44
N PRO A 42 -2.78 -12.88 2.96
CA PRO A 42 -3.45 -11.82 3.68
C PRO A 42 -3.77 -12.34 5.08
N ALA A 43 -3.17 -11.73 6.11
CA ALA A 43 -3.31 -12.17 7.49
C ALA A 43 -4.78 -12.47 7.89
N PRO A 44 -5.80 -11.71 7.44
CA PRO A 44 -7.20 -12.01 7.73
C PRO A 44 -7.68 -13.34 7.14
N ALA A 45 -7.29 -13.67 5.91
CA ALA A 45 -7.73 -14.90 5.24
C ALA A 45 -7.14 -16.14 5.91
N TYR A 46 -5.87 -16.08 6.32
CA TYR A 46 -5.23 -17.17 7.07
C TYR A 46 -5.91 -17.39 8.42
N VAL A 47 -6.20 -16.30 9.16
CA VAL A 47 -6.86 -16.37 10.46
C VAL A 47 -8.26 -16.98 10.35
N THR A 48 -9.08 -16.53 9.38
CA THR A 48 -10.42 -17.11 9.16
C THR A 48 -10.35 -18.60 8.84
N GLN A 49 -9.43 -19.02 7.95
CA GLN A 49 -9.23 -20.43 7.63
C GLN A 49 -8.79 -21.25 8.84
N LEU A 50 -7.97 -20.69 9.72
CA LEU A 50 -7.49 -21.36 10.93
C LEU A 50 -8.64 -21.58 11.91
N TYR A 51 -9.47 -20.57 12.15
CA TYR A 51 -10.65 -20.71 13.01
C TYR A 51 -11.60 -21.80 12.47
N TYR A 52 -11.88 -21.81 11.17
CA TYR A 52 -12.71 -22.87 10.57
C TYR A 52 -12.09 -24.26 10.74
N LYS A 53 -10.78 -24.43 10.52
CA LYS A 53 -10.11 -25.73 10.69
C LYS A 53 -10.23 -26.28 12.11
N ILE A 54 -10.19 -25.40 13.11
CA ILE A 54 -10.27 -25.74 14.53
C ILE A 54 -11.72 -26.03 14.94
N SER A 55 -12.65 -25.11 14.63
CA SER A 55 -14.02 -25.16 15.14
C SER A 55 -14.97 -25.97 14.27
N ARG A 56 -14.71 -26.02 12.95
CA ARG A 56 -15.63 -26.55 11.92
C ARG A 56 -16.98 -25.83 11.86
N ILE A 57 -17.05 -24.59 12.33
CA ILE A 57 -18.25 -23.73 12.31
C ILE A 57 -18.15 -22.75 11.14
N ASP A 58 -19.23 -22.58 10.40
CA ASP A 58 -19.34 -21.60 9.31
C ASP A 58 -20.43 -20.57 9.66
N TRP A 59 -20.02 -19.36 10.03
CA TRP A 59 -20.94 -18.35 10.56
C TRP A 59 -21.86 -17.75 9.47
N ASP A 60 -23.14 -17.60 9.79
CA ASP A 60 -24.16 -16.94 8.97
C ASP A 60 -24.03 -15.41 9.09
N TYR A 61 -23.38 -14.80 8.10
CA TYR A 61 -23.15 -13.35 8.04
C TYR A 61 -24.39 -12.53 7.65
N GLU A 62 -25.48 -13.18 7.24
CA GLU A 62 -26.77 -12.53 6.94
C GLU A 62 -27.68 -12.48 8.18
N ALA A 63 -27.25 -13.06 9.30
CA ALA A 63 -27.97 -13.02 10.57
C ALA A 63 -27.98 -11.60 11.18
N GLU A 64 -28.95 -11.33 12.06
CA GLU A 64 -29.00 -10.09 12.82
C GLU A 64 -27.70 -9.91 13.64
N PRO A 65 -27.15 -8.69 13.79
CA PRO A 65 -25.82 -8.48 14.39
C PRO A 65 -25.62 -9.01 15.81
N THR A 66 -26.71 -9.21 16.55
CA THR A 66 -26.69 -9.75 17.92
C THR A 66 -26.87 -11.26 17.99
N HIS A 67 -27.14 -11.92 16.86
CA HIS A 67 -27.39 -13.34 16.77
C HIS A 67 -26.13 -14.08 16.27
N ILE A 68 -25.61 -14.97 17.12
CA ILE A 68 -24.51 -15.86 16.78
C ILE A 68 -25.10 -17.14 16.18
N LYS A 69 -24.90 -17.35 14.88
CA LYS A 69 -25.49 -18.46 14.12
C LYS A 69 -24.49 -18.98 13.09
N GLY A 70 -24.28 -20.29 13.02
CA GLY A 70 -23.33 -20.95 12.10
C GLY A 70 -23.36 -22.47 12.18
#